data_AF-A0A9W9UKT4-F1
#
_entry.id   AF-A0A9W9UKT4-F1
#
_cell.length_a   1.000
_cell.length_b   1.000
_cell.length_c   1.000
_cell.angle_alpha   90.00
_cell.angle_beta   90.00
_cell.angle_gamma   90.00
#
_symmetry.space_group_name_H-M   'P 1'
#
loop_
_entity.id
_entity.type
_entity.pdbx_description
1 polymer ?
#
loop_
_entity_poly.entity_id
_entity_poly.type
_entity_poly.pdbx_seq_one_letter_code
_entity_poly.pdbx_strand_id
1 'polypeptide(L)'
;MDNASFHHSDRIKQLCSDAGVKLLYLPPYSPDFNPIEEFFAELKAYIKKAWSTYGQNPDQGFNVFLRRCVHEVGAKQQSAEGHFRHAGITVEKA
;
A
#
# COMPACT_ATOMS: atom_id res chain seq x y z
N MET A 1 8.49 3.53 6.43
CA MET A 1 7.40 4.50 6.69
C MET A 1 7.86 5.88 6.24
N ASP A 2 7.02 6.60 5.49
CA ASP A 2 7.35 7.95 5.04
C ASP A 2 7.38 8.95 6.21
N ASN A 3 7.64 10.23 5.90
CA ASN A 3 7.78 11.29 6.88
C ASN A 3 6.52 12.14 7.08
N ALA A 4 5.33 11.62 6.79
CA ALA A 4 4.09 12.30 7.19
C ALA A 4 4.12 12.59 8.70
N SER A 5 3.72 13.80 9.11
CA SER A 5 3.94 14.27 10.49
C SER A 5 3.33 13.36 11.56
N PHE A 6 2.18 12.74 11.27
CA PHE A 6 1.51 11.82 12.19
C PHE A 6 2.23 10.46 12.36
N HIS A 7 3.08 10.05 11.42
CA HIS A 7 3.93 8.85 11.53
C HIS A 7 5.02 8.98 12.62
N HIS A 8 5.32 10.19 13.06
CA HIS A 8 6.36 10.47 14.06
C HIS A 8 5.81 10.66 15.48
N SER A 9 4.50 10.53 15.68
CA SER A 9 3.91 10.66 17.02
C SER A 9 4.36 9.55 17.97
N ASP A 10 4.57 9.90 19.24
CA ASP A 10 5.03 8.94 20.25
C ASP A 10 4.01 7.81 20.48
N ARG A 11 2.72 8.11 20.30
CA ARG A 11 1.65 7.11 20.32
C ARG A 11 1.85 6.03 19.26
N ILE A 12 2.19 6.40 18.02
CA ILE A 12 2.43 5.41 16.94
C ILE A 12 3.68 4.59 17.24
N LYS A 13 4.76 5.23 17.71
CA LYS A 13 5.99 4.53 18.11
C LYS A 13 5.74 3.49 19.20
N GLN A 14 4.98 3.87 20.23
CA GLN A 14 4.63 2.97 21.34
C GLN A 14 3.79 1.79 20.84
N LEU A 15 2.73 2.04 20.06
CA LEU A 15 1.87 0.98 19.52
C LEU A 15 2.65 -0.01 18.65
N CYS A 16 3.57 0.46 17.82
CA CYS A 16 4.43 -0.42 17.03
C CYS A 16 5.37 -1.24 17.92
N SER A 17 6.00 -0.61 18.92
CA SER A 17 6.88 -1.29 19.86
C SER A 17 6.14 -2.39 20.65
N ASP A 18 4.95 -2.09 21.15
CA ASP A 18 4.11 -3.05 21.91
C ASP A 18 3.68 -4.24 21.03
N ALA A 19 3.52 -4.02 19.73
CA ALA A 19 3.21 -5.07 18.76
C ALA A 19 4.47 -5.83 18.26
N GLY A 20 5.68 -5.49 18.74
CA GLY A 20 6.93 -6.08 18.26
C GLY A 20 7.33 -5.64 16.85
N VAL A 21 6.72 -4.57 16.33
CA VAL A 21 6.98 -4.03 14.99
C VAL A 21 8.09 -2.99 15.06
N LYS A 22 9.20 -3.24 14.36
CA LYS A 22 10.28 -2.27 14.21
C LYS A 22 9.91 -1.21 13.18
N LEU A 23 9.84 0.05 13.61
CA LEU A 23 9.65 1.18 12.70
C LEU A 23 10.97 1.56 12.00
N LEU A 24 10.93 1.57 10.67
CA LEU A 24 11.99 2.07 9.80
C LEU A 24 11.47 3.26 9.00
N TYR A 25 12.06 4.43 9.25
CA TYR A 25 11.73 5.66 8.53
C TYR A 25 12.57 5.80 7.27
N LEU A 26 11.96 6.30 6.20
CA LEU A 26 12.65 6.55 4.94
C LEU A 26 13.37 7.91 4.99
N PRO A 27 14.44 8.11 4.20
CA PRO A 27 15.00 9.44 3.99
C PRO A 27 13.93 10.39 3.42
N PRO A 28 14.02 11.71 3.72
CA PRO A 28 13.09 12.69 3.17
C PRO A 28 13.02 12.63 1.64
N TYR A 29 11.81 12.80 1.09
CA TYR A 29 11.54 12.81 -0.36
C TYR A 29 12.08 11.59 -1.13
N SER A 30 12.10 10.42 -0.49
CA SER A 30 12.53 9.16 -1.12
C SER A 30 11.35 8.19 -1.31
N PRO A 31 10.36 8.53 -2.17
CA PRO A 31 9.22 7.65 -2.43
C PRO A 31 9.64 6.33 -3.07
N ASP A 32 10.77 6.30 -3.78
CA ASP A 32 11.31 5.10 -4.42
C ASP A 32 11.64 3.98 -3.43
N PHE A 33 11.88 4.32 -2.15
CA PHE A 33 12.10 3.34 -1.08
C PHE A 33 10.81 2.93 -0.36
N ASN A 34 9.65 3.37 -0.83
CA ASN A 34 8.36 3.03 -0.25
C ASN A 34 7.57 2.07 -1.17
N PRO A 35 7.54 0.76 -0.87
CA PRO A 35 6.96 -0.24 -1.79
C PRO A 35 5.46 -0.03 -2.06
N ILE A 36 4.74 0.67 -1.18
CA ILE A 36 3.31 0.96 -1.37
C ILE A 36 3.05 1.93 -2.55
N GLU A 37 4.05 2.71 -2.98
CA GLU A 37 3.88 3.64 -4.11
C GLU A 37 3.66 2.89 -5.43
N GLU A 38 4.39 1.79 -5.67
CA GLU A 38 4.16 0.93 -6.82
C GLU A 38 2.80 0.23 -6.75
N PHE A 39 2.40 -0.22 -5.56
CA PHE A 39 1.05 -0.75 -5.34
C PHE A 39 -0.03 0.29 -5.68
N PHE A 40 0.12 1.54 -5.26
CA PHE A 40 -0.81 2.61 -5.61
C PHE A 40 -0.81 2.92 -7.12
N ALA A 41 0.34 2.84 -7.79
CA ALA A 41 0.40 2.97 -9.24
C ALA A 41 -0.41 1.88 -9.95
N GLU A 42 -0.24 0.62 -9.56
CA GLU A 42 -1.03 -0.50 -10.07
C GLU A 42 -2.52 -0.36 -9.76
N LEU A 43 -2.86 0.01 -8.52
CA LEU A 43 -4.24 0.19 -8.08
C LEU A 43 -4.95 1.28 -8.86
N LYS A 44 -4.30 2.44 -9.08
CA LYS A 44 -4.86 3.52 -9.91
C LYS A 44 -5.12 3.06 -11.35
N ALA A 45 -4.17 2.32 -11.94
CA ALA A 45 -4.33 1.78 -13.28
C ALA A 45 -5.48 0.77 -13.36
N TYR A 46 -5.64 -0.08 -12.35
CA TYR A 46 -6.73 -1.05 -12.27
C TYR A 46 -8.09 -0.35 -12.08
N ILE A 47 -8.19 0.61 -11.17
CA ILE A 47 -9.41 1.40 -10.94
C ILE A 47 -9.85 2.07 -12.25
N LYS A 48 -8.93 2.68 -13.00
CA LYS A 48 -9.24 3.31 -14.29
C LYS A 48 -9.84 2.32 -15.29
N LYS A 49 -9.35 1.07 -15.33
CA LYS A 49 -9.89 0.01 -16.19
C LYS A 49 -11.26 -0.48 -15.70
N ALA A 50 -11.43 -0.62 -14.39
CA ALA A 50 -12.66 -1.13 -13.76
C ALA A 50 -13.76 -0.07 -13.57
N TRP A 51 -13.50 1.19 -13.93
CA TRP A 51 -14.39 2.32 -13.67
C TRP A 51 -15.75 2.16 -14.35
N SER A 52 -15.79 1.60 -15.56
CA SER A 52 -17.05 1.34 -16.27
C SER A 52 -17.97 0.39 -15.47
N THR A 53 -17.42 -0.64 -14.82
CA THR A 53 -18.17 -1.55 -13.95
C THR A 53 -18.76 -0.82 -12.74
N TYR A 54 -18.06 0.16 -12.17
CA TYR A 54 -18.63 0.98 -11.10
C TYR A 54 -19.76 1.88 -11.63
N GLY A 55 -19.55 2.53 -12.77
CA GLY A 55 -20.56 3.40 -13.40
C GLY A 55 -21.86 2.68 -13.76
N GLN A 56 -21.83 1.36 -14.00
CA GLN A 56 -23.02 0.53 -14.25
C GLN A 56 -23.84 0.23 -12.99
N ASN A 57 -23.24 0.30 -11.80
CA ASN A 57 -23.91 0.02 -10.53
C ASN A 57 -23.31 0.89 -9.41
N PRO A 58 -23.54 2.21 -9.42
CA PRO A 58 -23.00 3.09 -8.38
C PRO A 58 -23.59 2.80 -7.00
N ASP A 59 -24.81 2.25 -6.94
CA ASP A 59 -25.53 1.92 -5.70
C ASP A 59 -24.83 0.83 -4.87
N GLN A 60 -23.92 0.06 -5.47
CA GLN A 60 -23.04 -0.87 -4.73
C GLN A 60 -22.18 -0.14 -3.67
N GLY A 61 -21.99 1.18 -3.82
CA GLY A 61 -21.15 1.99 -2.96
C GLY A 61 -19.68 1.98 -3.37
N PHE A 62 -19.05 3.16 -3.34
CA PHE A 62 -17.65 3.32 -3.72
C PHE A 62 -16.69 2.47 -2.86
N ASN A 63 -17.01 2.29 -1.58
CA ASN A 63 -16.22 1.47 -0.66
C ASN A 63 -16.20 -0.02 -1.07
N VAL A 64 -17.32 -0.57 -1.56
CA VAL A 64 -17.39 -1.96 -2.03
C VAL A 64 -16.57 -2.12 -3.30
N PHE A 65 -16.71 -1.19 -4.24
CA PHE A 65 -15.90 -1.13 -5.45
C PHE A 65 -14.40 -1.04 -5.14
N LEU A 66 -14.01 -0.10 -4.28
CA LEU A 66 -12.61 0.12 -3.92
C LEU A 66 -12.02 -1.11 -3.21
N ARG A 67 -12.76 -1.73 -2.28
CA ARG A 67 -12.32 -2.96 -1.60
C ARG A 67 -12.07 -4.09 -2.59
N ARG A 68 -12.93 -4.25 -3.59
CA ARG A 68 -12.71 -5.22 -4.68
C ARG A 68 -11.44 -4.88 -5.45
N CYS A 69 -11.24 -3.63 -5.88
CA CYS A 69 -10.02 -3.24 -6.58
C CYS A 69 -8.75 -3.52 -5.77
N VAL A 70 -8.76 -3.21 -4.46
CA VAL A 70 -7.63 -3.50 -3.56
C VAL A 70 -7.39 -5.01 -3.45
N HIS A 71 -8.45 -5.82 -3.35
CA HIS A 71 -8.33 -7.28 -3.33
C HIS A 71 -7.71 -7.83 -4.62
N GLU A 72 -8.21 -7.42 -5.78
CA GLU A 72 -7.73 -7.91 -7.08
C GLU A 72 -6.27 -7.53 -7.37
N VAL A 73 -5.84 -6.34 -6.95
CA VAL A 73 -4.43 -5.93 -7.10
C VAL A 73 -3.56 -6.57 -6.03
N GLY A 74 -4.03 -6.61 -4.77
CA GLY A 74 -3.30 -7.16 -3.63
C GLY A 74 -3.11 -8.68 -3.67
N ALA A 75 -3.98 -9.41 -4.38
CA ALA A 75 -3.86 -10.85 -4.57
C ALA A 75 -2.65 -11.24 -5.44
N LYS A 76 -2.01 -10.29 -6.14
CA LYS A 76 -0.85 -10.54 -7.01
C LYS A 76 0.44 -10.61 -6.20
N GLN A 77 0.71 -11.76 -5.59
CA GLN A 77 1.91 -11.96 -4.78
C GLN A 77 3.21 -11.58 -5.51
N GLN A 78 3.35 -11.92 -6.79
CA GLN A 78 4.55 -11.58 -7.58
C GLN A 78 4.74 -10.06 -7.74
N SER A 79 3.66 -9.30 -7.89
CA SER A 79 3.74 -7.82 -7.91
C SER A 79 4.25 -7.31 -6.58
N ALA A 80 3.67 -7.75 -5.46
CA ALA A 80 4.10 -7.34 -4.14
C ALA A 80 5.59 -7.66 -3.88
N GLU A 81 6.04 -8.88 -4.20
CA GLU A 81 7.45 -9.27 -4.11
C GLU A 81 8.35 -8.36 -4.97
N GLY A 82 7.89 -7.95 -6.15
CA GLY A 82 8.57 -6.98 -7.01
C GLY A 82 8.67 -5.59 -6.38
N HIS A 83 7.57 -5.07 -5.83
CA HIS A 83 7.52 -3.74 -5.21
C HIS A 83 8.50 -3.63 -4.04
N PHE A 84 8.54 -4.64 -3.16
CA PHE A 84 9.52 -4.67 -2.06
C PHE A 84 10.96 -4.74 -2.58
N ARG A 85 11.22 -5.56 -3.61
CA ARG A 85 12.55 -5.67 -4.22
C ARG A 85 13.03 -4.34 -4.81
N HIS A 86 12.18 -3.63 -5.55
CA HIS A 86 12.52 -2.33 -6.12
C HIS A 86 12.77 -1.26 -5.06
N ALA A 87 12.05 -1.32 -3.93
CA ALA A 87 12.31 -0.50 -2.76
C ALA A 87 13.60 -0.88 -1.99
N GLY A 88 14.38 -1.86 -2.47
CA GLY A 88 15.61 -2.33 -1.83
C GLY A 88 15.39 -3.26 -0.63
N ILE A 89 14.18 -3.79 -0.46
CA ILE A 89 13.81 -4.66 0.65
C ILE A 89 13.75 -6.10 0.16
N THR A 90 14.57 -6.98 0.75
CA THR A 90 14.49 -8.43 0.50
C THR A 90 13.55 -9.05 1.53
N VAL A 91 12.50 -9.71 1.05
CA VAL A 91 11.60 -10.50 1.89
C VAL A 91 12.04 -11.95 1.84
N GLU A 92 12.56 -12.46 2.95
CA GLU A 92 12.87 -13.88 3.09
C GLU A 92 11.56 -14.67 3.15
N LYS A 93 11.52 -15.81 2.43
CA LYS A 93 10.39 -16.74 2.54
C LYS A 93 10.57 -17.53 3.84
N ALA A 94 9.58 -17.42 4.72
CA ALA A 94 9.49 -18.22 5.95
C ALA A 94 9.30 -19.71 5.63
#